data_AF-A0A0M1JVP9-F1
#
_entry.id   AF-A0A0M1JVP9-F1
#
_cell.length_a   1.000
_cell.length_b   1.000
_cell.length_c   1.000
_cell.angle_alpha   90.00
_cell.angle_beta   90.00
_cell.angle_gamma   90.00
#
_symmetry.space_group_name_H-M   'P 1'
#
loop_
_entity.id
_entity.type
_entity.pdbx_description
1 polymer ?
#
loop_
_entity_poly.entity_id
_entity_poly.type
_entity_poly.pdbx_seq_one_letter_code
_entity_poly.pdbx_strand_id
1 'polypeptide(L)'
;MPRTSKSPTTFLKVTLESDHPDSKLNRIEIVGIPGQSQNGKNILSDAVFGFLDDTIARPIFAASRQSPKLDWQKLTVWLYPTDEDSLGYQVPTIDDRDLKIKSNVRESNLKLIYVLDNDLRGNEYRRWKNDAEAIFMPLFKKFVAPPQLPSSFSFNPFGSFIESLDSRIDPYAKMKRELFFDALIIQID
;
A
#
# COMPACT_ATOMS: atom_id res chain seq x y z
N MET A 1 38.22 -10.98 4.21
CA MET A 1 36.81 -11.00 4.66
C MET A 1 36.09 -9.84 4.00
N PRO A 2 35.04 -10.04 3.19
CA PRO A 2 34.24 -8.92 2.72
C PRO A 2 33.26 -8.53 3.83
N ARG A 3 33.43 -7.33 4.39
CA ARG A 3 32.43 -6.67 5.22
C ARG A 3 31.32 -6.16 4.30
N THR A 4 30.24 -6.93 4.15
CA THR A 4 28.97 -6.38 3.65
C THR A 4 28.31 -5.66 4.82
N SER A 5 28.69 -4.40 5.08
CA SER A 5 27.89 -3.54 5.92
C SER A 5 26.61 -3.21 5.15
N LYS A 6 25.55 -3.99 5.37
CA LYS A 6 24.20 -3.57 4.98
C LYS A 6 23.96 -2.25 5.68
N SER A 7 23.90 -1.17 4.91
CA SER A 7 23.47 0.13 5.42
C SER A 7 22.09 -0.03 6.07
N PRO A 8 21.85 0.57 7.25
CA PRO A 8 20.57 0.43 7.93
C PRO A 8 19.45 0.96 7.03
N THR A 9 18.41 0.15 6.82
CA THR A 9 17.23 0.53 6.04
C THR A 9 16.50 1.66 6.79
N THR A 10 16.41 2.84 6.18
CA THR A 10 15.62 3.95 6.72
C THR A 10 14.18 3.81 6.22
N PHE A 11 13.20 3.91 7.12
CA PHE A 11 11.78 3.92 6.76
C PHE A 11 11.20 5.33 6.83
N LEU A 12 10.38 5.66 5.84
CA LEU A 12 9.80 6.98 5.63
C LEU A 12 8.29 6.97 5.89
N LYS A 13 7.78 8.18 6.08
CA LYS A 13 6.36 8.51 6.17
C LYS A 13 6.04 9.55 5.10
N VAL A 14 4.89 9.41 4.46
CA VAL A 14 4.36 10.38 3.49
C VAL A 14 2.89 10.69 3.81
N THR A 15 2.47 11.91 3.53
CA THR A 15 1.08 12.34 3.66
C THR A 15 0.55 12.67 2.26
N LEU A 16 -0.60 12.09 1.94
CA LEU A 16 -1.36 12.30 0.71
C LEU A 16 -2.66 13.01 1.08
N GLU A 17 -3.00 14.08 0.36
CA GLU A 17 -4.21 14.86 0.59
C GLU A 17 -5.19 14.67 -0.56
N SER A 18 -6.49 14.67 -0.24
CA SER A 18 -7.55 14.60 -1.26
C SER A 18 -7.51 15.85 -2.13
N ASP A 19 -7.63 15.66 -3.44
CA ASP A 19 -7.82 16.72 -4.43
C ASP A 19 -9.25 17.29 -4.45
N HIS A 20 -10.18 16.65 -3.72
CA HIS A 20 -11.57 17.06 -3.62
C HIS A 20 -11.85 17.80 -2.30
N PRO A 21 -12.24 19.10 -2.35
CA PRO A 21 -12.44 19.93 -1.16
C PRO A 21 -13.65 19.51 -0.31
N ASP A 22 -14.65 18.86 -0.91
CA ASP A 22 -15.86 18.40 -0.22
C ASP A 22 -15.75 16.94 0.29
N SER A 23 -14.60 16.29 0.09
CA SER A 23 -14.38 14.93 0.59
C SER A 23 -14.18 14.96 2.11
N LYS A 24 -14.96 14.14 2.83
CA LYS A 24 -14.78 13.97 4.28
C LYS A 24 -13.41 13.40 4.59
N LEU A 25 -13.06 12.29 3.95
CA LEU A 25 -11.72 11.74 4.00
C LEU A 25 -10.81 12.64 3.17
N ASN A 26 -9.96 13.40 3.85
CA ASN A 26 -9.11 14.42 3.22
C ASN A 26 -7.62 14.13 3.35
N ARG A 27 -7.23 13.17 4.19
CA ARG A 27 -5.84 12.86 4.46
C ARG A 27 -5.59 11.36 4.62
N ILE A 28 -4.58 10.86 3.94
CA ILE A 28 -4.04 9.51 4.12
C ILE A 28 -2.55 9.62 4.42
N GLU A 29 -2.13 9.07 5.54
CA GLU A 29 -0.73 8.99 5.94
C GLU A 29 -0.23 7.57 5.68
N ILE A 30 0.88 7.41 4.97
CA ILE A 30 1.49 6.09 4.70
C ILE A 30 2.85 6.02 5.39
N VAL A 31 3.06 4.96 6.17
CA VAL A 31 4.22 4.72 7.03
C VAL A 31 4.90 3.41 6.65
N GLY A 32 6.23 3.34 6.79
CA GLY A 32 7.00 2.12 6.53
C GLY A 32 7.53 2.03 5.10
N ILE A 33 7.73 3.17 4.44
CA ILE A 33 8.23 3.20 3.06
C ILE A 33 9.76 3.10 3.08
N PRO A 34 10.38 2.11 2.43
CA PRO A 34 11.83 2.03 2.38
C PRO A 34 12.38 3.24 1.63
N GLY A 35 13.31 3.95 2.27
CA GLY A 35 13.92 5.15 1.74
C GLY A 35 15.43 5.15 1.91
N GLN A 36 16.08 6.03 1.17
CA GLN A 36 17.50 6.31 1.32
C GLN A 36 17.65 7.65 2.03
N SER A 37 18.52 7.68 3.04
CA SER A 37 18.98 8.93 3.62
C SER A 37 20.17 9.43 2.80
N GLN A 38 20.00 10.54 2.10
CA GLN A 38 21.10 11.24 1.42
C GLN A 38 21.36 12.54 2.17
N ASN A 39 22.56 12.68 2.75
CA ASN A 39 22.95 13.85 3.55
C ASN A 39 21.99 14.19 4.70
N GLY A 40 21.44 13.17 5.38
CA GLY A 40 20.49 13.35 6.48
C GLY A 40 19.09 13.78 6.05
N LYS A 41 18.84 13.94 4.74
CA LYS A 41 17.50 14.13 4.18
C LYS A 41 16.98 12.81 3.64
N ASN A 42 15.77 12.48 4.06
CA ASN A 42 15.03 11.34 3.55
C ASN A 42 14.41 11.71 2.20
N ILE A 43 14.80 11.01 1.14
CA ILE A 43 14.29 11.28 -0.21
C ILE A 43 13.39 10.13 -0.62
N LEU A 44 12.10 10.44 -0.78
CA LEU A 44 11.14 9.56 -1.44
C LEU A 44 11.22 9.83 -2.94
N SER A 45 11.36 8.81 -3.77
CA SER A 45 11.35 9.00 -5.22
C SER A 45 9.93 9.24 -5.74
N ASP A 46 9.79 10.07 -6.78
CA ASP A 46 8.50 10.36 -7.42
C ASP A 46 7.80 9.07 -7.89
N ALA A 47 8.56 8.06 -8.30
CA ALA A 47 8.02 6.77 -8.71
C ALA A 47 7.35 6.01 -7.56
N VAL A 48 7.96 6.01 -6.36
CA VAL A 48 7.35 5.36 -5.17
C VAL A 48 6.17 6.19 -4.68
N PHE A 49 6.28 7.53 -4.69
CA PHE A 49 5.15 8.41 -4.37
C PHE A 49 3.96 8.14 -5.29
N GLY A 50 4.16 8.14 -6.61
CA GLY A 50 3.13 7.87 -7.59
C GLY A 50 2.54 6.46 -7.44
N PHE A 51 3.37 5.45 -7.17
CA PHE A 51 2.89 4.10 -6.89
C PHE A 51 1.93 4.07 -5.69
N LEU A 52 2.32 4.67 -4.56
CA LEU A 52 1.49 4.70 -3.35
C LEU A 52 0.20 5.49 -3.53
N ASP A 53 0.26 6.62 -4.25
CA ASP A 53 -0.92 7.39 -4.58
C ASP A 53 -1.89 6.60 -5.48
N ASP A 54 -1.41 6.03 -6.58
CA ASP A 54 -2.25 5.35 -7.56
C ASP A 54 -2.80 3.99 -7.10
N THR A 55 -2.08 3.30 -6.20
CA THR A 55 -2.46 1.96 -5.74
C THR A 55 -3.16 1.93 -4.38
N ILE A 56 -2.91 2.92 -3.52
CA ILE A 56 -3.47 2.98 -2.16
C ILE A 56 -4.36 4.22 -2.02
N ALA A 57 -3.78 5.42 -2.01
CA ALA A 57 -4.49 6.60 -1.55
C ALA A 57 -5.63 7.03 -2.48
N ARG A 58 -5.36 7.22 -3.78
CA ARG A 58 -6.36 7.63 -4.76
C ARG A 58 -7.53 6.64 -4.87
N PRO A 59 -7.31 5.30 -4.90
CA PRO A 59 -8.42 4.35 -4.81
C PRO A 59 -9.26 4.50 -3.53
N ILE A 60 -8.63 4.71 -2.37
CA ILE A 60 -9.35 4.91 -1.11
C ILE A 60 -10.15 6.22 -1.15
N PHE A 61 -9.57 7.34 -1.59
CA PHE A 61 -10.27 8.61 -1.76
C PHE A 61 -11.43 8.50 -2.77
N ALA A 62 -11.28 7.71 -3.83
CA ALA A 62 -12.35 7.48 -4.78
C ALA A 62 -13.50 6.66 -4.16
N ALA A 63 -13.18 5.59 -3.43
CA ALA A 63 -14.16 4.73 -2.78
C ALA A 63 -14.88 5.44 -1.62
N SER A 64 -14.17 6.23 -0.82
CA SER A 64 -14.73 6.99 0.31
C SER A 64 -15.83 7.95 -0.13
N ARG A 65 -15.64 8.61 -1.27
CA ARG A 65 -16.64 9.53 -1.87
C ARG A 65 -17.91 8.83 -2.32
N GLN A 66 -17.84 7.55 -2.65
CA GLN A 66 -19.01 6.75 -3.02
C GLN A 66 -19.83 6.30 -1.81
N SER A 67 -19.30 6.47 -0.58
CA SER A 67 -20.02 6.21 0.66
C SER A 67 -20.49 7.53 1.30
N PRO A 68 -21.73 8.00 1.02
CA PRO A 68 -22.24 9.28 1.55
C PRO A 68 -22.34 9.31 3.08
N LYS A 69 -22.35 8.12 3.70
CA LYS A 69 -22.47 7.92 5.15
C LYS A 69 -21.11 7.83 5.84
N LEU A 70 -19.99 7.80 5.11
CA LEU A 70 -18.67 7.79 5.73
C LEU A 70 -18.45 9.08 6.52
N ASP A 71 -17.74 9.00 7.65
CA ASP A 71 -17.38 10.14 8.49
C ASP A 71 -15.87 10.23 8.79
N TRP A 72 -15.07 9.35 8.20
CA TRP A 72 -13.62 9.32 8.35
C TRP A 72 -12.99 10.57 7.74
N GLN A 73 -12.07 11.21 8.47
CA GLN A 73 -11.34 12.39 7.99
C GLN A 73 -9.89 12.05 7.66
N LYS A 74 -9.29 11.14 8.44
CA LYS A 74 -7.88 10.75 8.30
C LYS A 74 -7.72 9.24 8.39
N LEU A 75 -6.89 8.70 7.51
CA LEU A 75 -6.35 7.35 7.67
C LEU A 75 -4.85 7.38 7.94
N THR A 76 -4.38 6.43 8.73
CA THR A 76 -2.96 6.07 8.80
C THR A 76 -2.80 4.62 8.32
N VAL A 77 -1.88 4.41 7.39
CA VAL A 77 -1.64 3.13 6.71
C VAL A 77 -0.19 2.73 6.94
N TRP A 78 0.04 1.57 7.54
CA TRP A 78 1.37 0.98 7.68
C TRP A 78 1.58 -0.10 6.63
N LEU A 79 2.72 -0.04 5.93
CA LEU A 79 3.15 -1.02 4.95
C LEU A 79 3.85 -2.19 5.66
N TYR A 80 3.12 -3.24 5.98
CA TYR A 80 3.55 -4.31 6.89
C TYR A 80 3.99 -5.57 6.12
N PRO A 81 5.31 -5.91 6.10
CA PRO A 81 5.77 -7.23 5.68
C PRO A 81 5.61 -8.22 6.83
N THR A 82 4.70 -9.18 6.67
CA THR A 82 4.29 -10.13 7.72
C THR A 82 5.40 -11.10 8.14
N ASP A 83 6.39 -11.32 7.28
CA ASP A 83 7.51 -12.25 7.49
C ASP A 83 8.79 -11.58 8.04
N GLU A 84 8.80 -10.26 8.33
CA GLU A 84 9.99 -9.58 8.85
C GLU A 84 9.98 -9.41 10.38
N ASP A 85 11.05 -9.90 11.01
CA ASP A 85 11.25 -9.83 12.47
C ASP A 85 11.57 -8.40 12.99
N SER A 86 11.99 -7.47 12.12
CA SER A 86 12.38 -6.12 12.54
C SER A 86 12.06 -5.05 11.48
N LEU A 87 10.95 -4.34 11.70
CA LEU A 87 10.42 -3.35 10.76
C LEU A 87 11.12 -1.99 10.80
N GLY A 88 11.96 -1.71 11.80
CA GLY A 88 12.63 -0.41 11.93
C GLY A 88 11.71 0.80 12.18
N TYR A 89 10.38 0.59 12.27
CA TYR A 89 9.37 1.56 12.68
C TYR A 89 8.33 0.88 13.58
N GLN A 90 7.60 1.69 14.36
CA GLN A 90 6.58 1.18 15.26
C GLN A 90 5.27 0.90 14.51
N VAL A 91 4.81 -0.34 14.60
CA VAL A 91 3.47 -0.75 14.16
C VAL A 91 2.50 -0.74 15.34
N PRO A 92 1.23 -0.40 15.13
CA PRO A 92 0.20 -0.57 16.16
C PRO A 92 0.02 -2.07 16.49
N THR A 93 -0.43 -2.34 17.71
CA THR A 93 -0.78 -3.71 18.11
C THR A 93 -2.08 -4.10 17.42
N ILE A 94 -2.10 -5.29 16.81
CA ILE A 94 -3.29 -5.89 16.21
C ILE A 94 -3.86 -6.87 17.23
N ASP A 95 -5.16 -6.78 17.50
CA ASP A 95 -5.88 -7.69 18.38
C ASP A 95 -7.04 -8.43 17.68
N ASP A 96 -7.76 -9.27 18.43
CA ASP A 96 -8.83 -10.13 17.89
C ASP A 96 -10.11 -9.35 17.49
N ARG A 97 -10.23 -8.07 17.88
CA ARG A 97 -11.38 -7.24 17.53
C ARG A 97 -11.20 -6.53 16.20
N ASP A 98 -9.95 -6.32 15.81
CA ASP A 98 -9.58 -5.71 14.54
C ASP A 98 -10.13 -6.51 13.36
N LEU A 99 -10.53 -5.78 12.33
CA LEU A 99 -11.06 -6.39 11.13
C LEU A 99 -9.90 -6.92 10.27
N LYS A 100 -9.81 -8.25 10.18
CA LYS A 100 -8.91 -8.93 9.26
C LYS A 100 -9.59 -9.22 7.91
N ILE A 101 -9.22 -8.48 6.87
CA ILE A 101 -9.66 -8.70 5.49
C ILE A 101 -8.59 -9.52 4.76
N LYS A 102 -8.96 -10.73 4.32
CA LYS A 102 -8.09 -11.59 3.50
C LYS A 102 -8.31 -11.30 2.01
N SER A 103 -7.23 -11.28 1.24
CA SER A 103 -7.33 -11.16 -0.21
C SER A 103 -8.15 -12.30 -0.79
N ASN A 104 -9.16 -11.95 -1.60
CA ASN A 104 -9.92 -12.88 -2.42
C ASN A 104 -9.40 -12.94 -3.87
N VAL A 105 -8.29 -12.24 -4.16
CA VAL A 105 -7.65 -12.18 -5.48
C VAL A 105 -6.38 -13.02 -5.43
N ARG A 106 -6.40 -14.18 -6.09
CA ARG A 106 -5.32 -15.17 -6.01
C ARG A 106 -3.97 -14.62 -6.46
N GLU A 107 -3.98 -13.76 -7.49
CA GLU A 107 -2.81 -13.17 -8.12
C GLU A 107 -2.33 -11.89 -7.43
N SER A 108 -3.04 -11.41 -6.40
CA SER A 108 -2.63 -10.21 -5.68
C SER A 108 -1.43 -10.50 -4.80
N ASN A 109 -0.43 -9.62 -4.86
CA ASN A 109 0.71 -9.68 -3.95
C ASN A 109 0.41 -9.04 -2.60
N LEU A 110 -0.62 -8.21 -2.50
CA LEU A 110 -1.20 -7.83 -1.21
C LEU A 110 -2.08 -8.99 -0.70
N LYS A 111 -1.77 -9.52 0.47
CA LYS A 111 -2.41 -10.70 1.05
C LYS A 111 -3.45 -10.37 2.11
N LEU A 112 -3.18 -9.34 2.92
CA LEU A 112 -3.96 -9.04 4.11
C LEU A 112 -4.15 -7.53 4.28
N ILE A 113 -5.30 -7.15 4.84
CA ILE A 113 -5.52 -5.80 5.37
C ILE A 113 -6.09 -5.96 6.78
N TYR A 114 -5.46 -5.32 7.75
CA TYR A 114 -5.95 -5.18 9.12
C TYR A 114 -6.52 -3.77 9.27
N VAL A 115 -7.76 -3.64 9.75
CA VAL A 115 -8.38 -2.35 10.03
C VAL A 115 -8.66 -2.28 11.53
N LEU A 116 -8.12 -1.27 12.20
CA LEU A 116 -8.16 -1.18 13.66
C LEU A 116 -9.55 -0.72 14.13
N ASP A 117 -10.14 -1.45 15.10
CA ASP A 117 -11.53 -1.25 15.50
C ASP A 117 -11.78 -0.05 16.42
N ASN A 118 -10.74 0.59 16.95
CA ASN A 118 -10.82 1.73 17.89
C ASN A 118 -11.94 1.60 18.94
N ASP A 119 -12.09 0.44 19.56
CA ASP A 119 -13.07 0.16 20.61
C ASP A 119 -14.56 0.19 20.19
N LEU A 120 -14.88 0.21 18.90
CA LEU A 120 -16.25 0.25 18.37
C LEU A 120 -17.12 -0.94 18.81
N ARG A 121 -18.42 -0.70 19.05
CA ARG A 121 -19.35 -1.75 19.52
C ARG A 121 -20.69 -1.77 18.78
N GLY A 122 -21.35 -2.93 18.80
CA GLY A 122 -22.74 -3.07 18.40
C GLY A 122 -23.03 -2.69 16.94
N ASN A 123 -23.91 -1.72 16.72
CA ASN A 123 -24.29 -1.27 15.38
C ASN A 123 -23.21 -0.42 14.72
N GLU A 124 -22.43 0.30 15.51
CA GLU A 124 -21.34 1.16 15.05
C GLU A 124 -20.24 0.31 14.41
N TYR A 125 -19.78 -0.72 15.12
CA TYR A 125 -18.84 -1.71 14.59
C TYR A 125 -19.33 -2.36 13.30
N ARG A 126 -20.62 -2.74 13.23
CA ARG A 126 -21.18 -3.37 12.01
C ARG A 126 -21.17 -2.43 10.81
N ARG A 127 -21.48 -1.15 11.03
CA ARG A 127 -21.44 -0.15 9.96
C ARG A 127 -20.00 0.12 9.52
N TRP A 128 -19.12 0.38 10.48
CA TRP A 128 -17.69 0.58 10.25
C TRP A 128 -17.08 -0.60 9.47
N LYS A 129 -17.38 -1.83 9.87
CA LYS A 129 -16.90 -3.04 9.20
C LYS A 129 -17.35 -3.08 7.73
N ASN A 130 -18.64 -2.83 7.47
CA ASN A 130 -19.17 -2.81 6.11
C ASN A 130 -18.52 -1.73 5.25
N ASP A 131 -18.34 -0.52 5.81
CA ASP A 131 -17.68 0.59 5.11
C ASP A 131 -16.20 0.27 4.84
N ALA A 132 -15.49 -0.32 5.81
CA ALA A 132 -14.10 -0.78 5.69
C ALA A 132 -13.93 -1.87 4.64
N GLU A 133 -14.77 -2.90 4.64
CA GLU A 133 -14.74 -3.94 3.61
C GLU A 133 -15.02 -3.36 2.21
N ALA A 134 -16.02 -2.46 2.09
CA ALA A 134 -16.36 -1.84 0.82
C ALA A 134 -15.23 -0.97 0.25
N ILE A 135 -14.51 -0.24 1.11
CA ILE A 135 -13.43 0.67 0.70
C ILE A 135 -12.11 -0.08 0.46
N PHE A 136 -11.75 -1.03 1.32
CA PHE A 136 -10.41 -1.64 1.29
C PHE A 136 -10.33 -2.93 0.47
N MET A 137 -11.40 -3.71 0.36
CA MET A 137 -11.38 -4.95 -0.42
C MET A 137 -11.03 -4.73 -1.92
N PRO A 138 -11.43 -3.64 -2.59
CA PRO A 138 -10.99 -3.35 -3.94
C PRO A 138 -9.47 -3.16 -4.11
N LEU A 139 -8.73 -2.82 -3.04
CA LEU A 139 -7.30 -2.56 -3.11
C LEU A 139 -6.49 -3.78 -3.56
N PHE A 140 -6.91 -5.00 -3.22
CA PHE A 140 -6.19 -6.21 -3.62
C PHE A 140 -5.98 -6.29 -5.13
N LYS A 141 -6.95 -5.83 -5.93
CA LYS A 141 -6.84 -5.81 -7.40
C LYS A 141 -5.76 -4.85 -7.91
N LYS A 142 -5.42 -3.80 -7.16
CA LYS A 142 -4.37 -2.84 -7.52
C LYS A 142 -2.98 -3.43 -7.41
N PHE A 143 -2.81 -4.51 -6.65
CA PHE A 143 -1.55 -5.21 -6.43
C PHE A 143 -1.41 -6.52 -7.23
N VAL A 144 -2.21 -6.69 -8.27
CA VAL A 144 -1.99 -7.76 -9.26
C VAL A 144 -0.91 -7.30 -10.23
N ALA A 145 0.22 -8.01 -10.25
CA ALA A 145 1.26 -7.76 -11.23
C ALA A 145 0.88 -8.35 -12.60
N PRO A 146 1.19 -7.67 -13.72
CA PRO A 146 1.01 -8.27 -15.02
C PRO A 146 1.93 -9.49 -15.18
N PRO A 147 1.49 -10.53 -15.92
CA PRO A 147 2.27 -11.74 -16.13
C PRO A 147 3.63 -11.41 -16.76
N GLN A 148 4.68 -12.10 -16.31
CA GLN A 148 5.98 -12.01 -16.98
C GLN A 148 5.89 -12.69 -18.34
N LEU A 149 6.27 -11.98 -19.40
CA LEU A 149 6.43 -12.62 -20.69
C LEU A 149 7.61 -13.61 -20.61
N PRO A 150 7.46 -14.85 -21.09
CA PRO A 150 8.53 -15.82 -21.04
C PRO A 150 9.75 -15.30 -21.80
N SER A 151 10.92 -15.46 -21.19
CA SER A 151 12.23 -14.99 -21.68
C SER A 151 12.60 -15.51 -23.08
N SER A 152 11.90 -16.53 -23.58
CA SER A 152 12.04 -17.10 -24.92
C SER A 152 11.51 -16.22 -26.07
N PHE A 153 10.82 -15.11 -25.79
CA PHE A 153 10.51 -14.07 -26.79
C PHE A 153 11.62 -13.02 -26.92
N SER A 154 12.88 -13.42 -26.72
CA SER A 154 14.04 -12.58 -26.99
C SER A 154 14.30 -12.52 -28.51
N PHE A 155 13.53 -11.67 -29.21
CA PHE A 155 13.82 -11.24 -30.57
C PHE A 155 15.05 -10.30 -30.59
N ASN A 156 16.25 -10.85 -30.43
CA ASN A 156 17.56 -10.33 -30.89
C ASN A 156 17.96 -8.85 -30.52
N PRO A 157 19.15 -8.34 -30.93
CA PRO A 157 20.26 -7.92 -30.05
C PRO A 157 20.20 -6.49 -29.46
N PHE A 158 19.02 -5.98 -29.10
CA PHE A 158 18.85 -4.69 -28.43
C PHE A 158 17.98 -4.86 -27.17
N GLY A 159 18.62 -5.23 -26.06
CA GLY A 159 17.99 -5.69 -24.81
C GLY A 159 17.17 -4.69 -23.99
N SER A 160 16.51 -3.70 -24.61
CA SER A 160 15.72 -2.66 -23.93
C SER A 160 14.20 -2.72 -24.21
N PHE A 161 13.72 -3.64 -25.05
CA PHE A 161 12.31 -3.69 -25.44
C PHE A 161 11.36 -4.31 -24.40
N ILE A 162 11.85 -5.13 -23.46
CA ILE A 162 10.97 -5.84 -22.50
C ILE A 162 10.58 -4.95 -21.32
N GLU A 163 11.52 -4.19 -20.74
CA GLU A 163 11.22 -3.20 -19.68
C GLU A 163 10.26 -2.09 -20.18
N SER A 164 10.36 -1.74 -21.48
CA SER A 164 9.51 -0.72 -22.10
C SER A 164 8.10 -1.21 -22.46
N LEU A 165 7.86 -2.52 -22.55
CA LEU A 165 6.52 -3.09 -22.77
C LEU A 165 5.75 -3.26 -21.46
N ASP A 166 6.40 -3.77 -20.41
CA ASP A 166 5.79 -3.89 -19.08
C ASP A 166 5.36 -2.51 -18.55
N SER A 167 6.21 -1.49 -18.68
CA SER A 167 5.88 -0.11 -18.27
C SER A 167 4.82 0.58 -19.13
N ARG A 168 4.62 0.14 -20.39
CA ARG A 168 3.52 0.62 -21.26
C ARG A 168 2.16 0.06 -20.86
N ILE A 169 2.12 -1.13 -20.27
CA ILE A 169 0.86 -1.78 -19.83
C ILE A 169 0.54 -1.38 -18.39
N ASP A 170 1.55 -1.37 -17.52
CA ASP A 170 1.44 -0.95 -16.12
C ASP A 170 2.76 -0.31 -15.67
N PRO A 171 2.79 1.01 -15.42
CA PRO A 171 4.02 1.72 -15.03
C PRO A 171 4.60 1.20 -13.70
N TYR A 172 3.81 0.45 -12.92
CA TYR A 172 4.17 -0.08 -11.62
C TYR A 172 4.38 -1.60 -11.61
N ALA A 173 4.43 -2.26 -12.77
CA ALA A 173 4.56 -3.71 -12.89
C ALA A 173 5.68 -4.29 -12.01
N LYS A 174 6.87 -3.68 -12.03
CA LYS A 174 8.01 -4.12 -11.23
C LYS A 174 7.76 -3.95 -9.72
N MET A 175 7.27 -2.79 -9.28
CA MET A 175 6.96 -2.52 -7.87
C MET A 175 5.87 -3.45 -7.33
N LYS A 176 4.88 -3.82 -8.15
CA LYS A 176 3.86 -4.80 -7.76
C LYS A 176 4.44 -6.20 -7.61
N ARG A 177 5.45 -6.59 -8.40
CA ARG A 177 6.13 -7.91 -8.29
C ARG A 177 7.07 -7.96 -7.10
N GLU A 178 7.82 -6.88 -6.88
CA GLU A 178 8.84 -6.74 -5.83
C GLU A 178 8.29 -5.92 -4.65
N LEU A 179 7.04 -6.22 -4.26
CA LEU A 179 6.40 -5.57 -3.12
C LEU A 179 7.20 -5.84 -1.84
N PHE A 180 7.59 -4.77 -1.15
CA PHE A 180 8.32 -4.83 0.13
C PHE A 180 7.37 -4.97 1.34
N PHE A 181 6.08 -5.14 1.09
CA PHE A 181 5.04 -5.40 2.08
C PHE A 181 4.00 -6.33 1.45
N ASP A 182 3.35 -7.15 2.27
CA ASP A 182 2.30 -8.08 1.85
C ASP A 182 1.01 -7.91 2.67
N ALA A 183 1.03 -7.01 3.66
CA ALA A 183 -0.13 -6.57 4.39
C ALA A 183 -0.18 -5.04 4.56
N LEU A 184 -1.39 -4.53 4.75
CA LEU A 184 -1.63 -3.16 5.23
C LEU A 184 -2.23 -3.22 6.62
N ILE A 185 -1.81 -2.31 7.50
CA ILE A 185 -2.53 -2.00 8.73
C ILE A 185 -3.13 -0.62 8.54
N ILE A 186 -4.42 -0.46 8.83
CA ILE A 186 -5.16 0.79 8.60
C ILE A 186 -5.82 1.22 9.91
N GLN A 187 -5.48 2.41 10.36
CA GLN A 187 -6.17 3.09 11.44
C GLN A 187 -7.02 4.21 10.86
N ILE A 188 -8.31 4.18 11.21
CA ILE A 188 -9.28 5.25 10.94
C ILE A 188 -9.32 6.18 12.16
N ASP A 189 -9.62 7.45 11.98
CA ASP A 189 -9.77 8.44 13.06
C ASP A 189 -11.08 8.33 13.84
#